data_AF-A0A956CUJ1-F1
#
_entry.id   AF-A0A956CUJ1-F1
#
_cell.length_a   1.000
_cell.length_b   1.000
_cell.length_c   1.000
_cell.angle_alpha   90.00
_cell.angle_beta   90.00
_cell.angle_gamma   90.00
#
_symmetry.space_group_name_H-M   'P 1'
#
loop_
_entity.id
_entity.type
_entity.pdbx_description
1 polymer ?
#
loop_
_entity_poly.entity_id
_entity_poly.type
_entity_poly.pdbx_seq_one_letter_code
_entity_poly.pdbx_strand_id
1 'polypeptide(L)'
;MASFEPPASGTPLKMGDDGKLIVPDDPIIPFIEGDGIGRDIWKASVRVFDAALEKAYGGKKKVAWYEVYAGQKAYDEFESWLPDQTVEAFRDYLVGIKGP
;
A
#
# COMPACT_ATOMS: atom_id res chain seq x y z
N MET A 1 -1.78 -0.88 21.94
CA MET A 1 -0.75 -1.16 20.94
C MET A 1 -0.75 -0.02 19.95
N ALA A 2 0.40 0.37 19.40
CA ALA A 2 0.44 1.39 18.36
C ALA A 2 -0.35 0.87 17.14
N SER A 3 -1.19 1.73 16.55
CA SER A 3 -1.89 1.48 15.28
C SER A 3 -1.27 2.35 14.19
N PHE A 4 -1.34 1.90 12.94
CA PHE A 4 -1.02 2.70 11.78
C PHE A 4 -2.30 2.97 10.99
N GLU A 5 -2.63 4.24 10.81
CA GLU A 5 -3.91 4.64 10.22
C GLU A 5 -3.81 4.72 8.68
N PRO A 6 -4.90 4.42 7.95
CA PRO A 6 -4.93 4.62 6.51
C PRO A 6 -4.74 6.09 6.13
N PRO A 7 -4.33 6.39 4.88
CA PRO A 7 -4.18 7.76 4.40
C PRO A 7 -5.48 8.56 4.55
N ALA A 8 -5.36 9.85 4.86
CA ALA A 8 -6.52 10.75 5.01
C ALA A 8 -7.30 10.99 3.69
N SER A 9 -6.79 10.52 2.56
CA SER A 9 -7.42 10.65 1.24
C SER A 9 -7.20 9.39 0.41
N GLY A 10 -8.07 9.18 -0.58
CA GLY A 10 -8.05 8.02 -1.46
C GLY A 10 -9.32 7.18 -1.28
N THR A 11 -9.60 6.33 -2.26
CA THR A 11 -10.81 5.51 -2.28
C THR A 11 -10.43 4.03 -2.27
N PRO A 12 -11.01 3.18 -1.39
CA PRO A 12 -10.75 1.74 -1.43
C PRO A 12 -11.16 1.10 -2.76
N LEU A 13 -10.39 0.12 -3.24
CA LEU A 13 -10.83 -0.76 -4.31
C LEU A 13 -12.02 -1.59 -3.85
N LYS A 14 -12.87 -2.02 -4.79
CA LYS A 14 -13.99 -2.93 -4.49
C LYS A 14 -13.98 -4.11 -5.44
N MET A 15 -14.41 -5.26 -4.96
CA MET A 15 -14.77 -6.38 -5.82
C MET A 15 -16.22 -6.19 -6.28
N GLY A 16 -16.44 -6.11 -7.59
CA GLY A 16 -17.79 -6.08 -8.16
C GLY A 16 -18.46 -7.46 -8.10
N ASP A 17 -19.78 -7.49 -8.23
CA ASP A 17 -20.58 -8.73 -8.18
C ASP A 17 -20.20 -9.71 -9.30
N ASP A 18 -19.58 -9.23 -10.38
CA ASP A 18 -19.06 -10.03 -11.50
C ASP A 18 -17.62 -10.54 -11.28
N GLY A 19 -17.07 -10.33 -10.09
CA GLY A 19 -15.70 -10.73 -9.73
C GLY A 19 -14.61 -9.86 -10.34
N LYS A 20 -14.95 -8.69 -10.91
CA LYS A 20 -13.95 -7.73 -11.41
C LYS A 20 -13.65 -6.65 -10.38
N LEU A 21 -12.40 -6.19 -10.38
CA LEU A 21 -11.99 -5.04 -9.57
C LEU A 21 -12.61 -3.76 -10.12
N ILE A 22 -13.31 -3.05 -9.25
CA ILE A 22 -13.74 -1.67 -9.44
C ILE A 22 -12.62 -0.79 -8.86
N VAL A 23 -11.85 -0.18 -9.76
CA VAL A 23 -10.68 0.64 -9.40
C VAL A 23 -11.03 2.13 -9.56
N PRO A 24 -11.02 2.92 -8.47
CA PRO A 24 -11.21 4.36 -8.53
C PRO A 24 -10.01 5.07 -9.20
N ASP A 25 -10.11 6.39 -9.39
CA ASP A 25 -9.00 7.18 -9.92
C ASP A 25 -7.92 7.50 -8.85
N ASP A 26 -8.24 7.34 -7.57
CA ASP A 26 -7.34 7.57 -6.43
C ASP A 26 -7.27 6.38 -5.45
N PRO A 27 -6.99 5.14 -5.91
CA PRO A 27 -7.03 3.96 -5.07
C PRO A 27 -6.07 4.03 -3.88
N ILE A 28 -6.53 3.55 -2.73
CA ILE A 28 -5.65 3.25 -1.59
C ILE A 28 -4.99 1.90 -1.81
N ILE A 29 -3.66 1.86 -1.77
CA ILE A 29 -2.87 0.64 -1.96
C ILE A 29 -1.92 0.45 -0.77
N PRO A 30 -2.13 -0.58 0.07
CA PRO A 30 -1.18 -0.97 1.09
C PRO A 30 0.17 -1.35 0.50
N PHE A 31 1.25 -0.88 1.11
CA PHE A 31 2.59 -1.33 0.81
C PHE A 31 3.35 -1.71 2.09
N ILE A 32 4.16 -2.76 1.99
CA ILE A 32 5.18 -3.09 3.00
C ILE A 32 6.52 -2.69 2.40
N GLU A 33 7.26 -1.79 3.07
CA GLU A 33 8.60 -1.36 2.61
C GLU A 33 9.56 -2.56 2.47
N GLY A 34 9.43 -3.54 3.36
CA GLY A 34 10.27 -4.74 3.41
C GLY A 34 11.55 -4.50 4.22
N ASP A 35 12.32 -5.57 4.39
CA ASP A 35 13.56 -5.58 5.17
C ASP A 35 14.80 -5.60 4.26
N GLY A 36 15.98 -5.36 4.83
CA GLY A 36 17.24 -5.36 4.08
C GLY A 36 17.21 -4.33 2.95
N ILE A 37 17.26 -4.81 1.69
CA ILE A 37 17.23 -3.97 0.49
C ILE A 37 15.82 -3.44 0.16
N GLY A 38 14.77 -3.85 0.88
CA GLY A 38 13.39 -3.45 0.63
C GLY A 38 13.21 -1.93 0.61
N ARG A 39 13.81 -1.24 1.58
CA ARG A 39 13.83 0.22 1.66
C ARG A 39 14.39 0.90 0.41
N ASP A 40 15.50 0.40 -0.12
CA ASP A 40 16.12 0.96 -1.33
C ASP A 40 15.22 0.74 -2.55
N ILE A 41 14.66 -0.47 -2.68
CA ILE A 41 13.75 -0.83 -3.77
C ILE A 41 12.47 -0.01 -3.70
N TRP A 42 11.82 0.10 -2.54
CA TRP A 42 10.58 0.84 -2.39
C TRP A 42 10.76 2.32 -2.71
N LYS A 43 11.81 2.94 -2.14
CA LYS A 43 12.14 4.35 -2.40
C LYS A 43 12.38 4.60 -3.89
N ALA A 44 12.93 3.66 -4.65
CA ALA A 44 13.04 3.75 -6.09
C ALA A 44 11.68 3.53 -6.80
N SER A 45 10.94 2.50 -6.41
CA SER A 45 9.73 2.03 -7.09
C SER A 45 8.60 3.04 -7.02
N VAL A 46 8.32 3.61 -5.85
CA VAL A 46 7.20 4.56 -5.67
C VAL A 46 7.31 5.77 -6.60
N ARG A 47 8.53 6.30 -6.79
CA ARG A 47 8.81 7.41 -7.71
C ARG A 47 8.56 7.04 -9.17
N VAL A 48 8.86 5.80 -9.56
CA VAL A 48 8.61 5.31 -10.92
C VAL A 48 7.12 5.15 -11.16
N PHE A 49 6.38 4.58 -10.20
CA PHE A 49 4.92 4.43 -10.31
C PHE A 49 4.21 5.78 -10.38
N ASP A 50 4.54 6.71 -9.49
CA ASP A 50 3.93 8.05 -9.46
C ASP A 50 4.20 8.80 -10.77
N ALA A 51 5.44 8.76 -11.28
CA ALA A 51 5.79 9.39 -12.55
C ALA A 51 5.10 8.73 -13.76
N ALA A 52 4.90 7.41 -13.73
CA ALA A 52 4.17 6.70 -14.78
C ALA A 52 2.69 7.08 -14.80
N LEU A 53 2.05 7.19 -13.62
CA LEU A 53 0.67 7.66 -13.49
C LEU A 53 0.53 9.10 -13.98
N GLU A 54 1.43 9.98 -13.57
CA GLU A 54 1.45 11.37 -14.02
C GLU A 54 1.57 11.45 -15.55
N LYS A 55 2.51 10.71 -16.14
CA LYS A 55 2.72 10.70 -17.59
C LYS A 55 1.52 10.14 -18.37
N ALA A 56 0.88 9.10 -17.86
CA ALA A 56 -0.22 8.43 -18.56
C ALA A 56 -1.56 9.16 -18.41
N TYR A 57 -1.78 9.85 -17.28
CA TYR A 57 -3.09 10.38 -16.91
C TYR A 57 -3.11 11.88 -16.63
N GLY A 58 -1.96 12.57 -16.67
CA GLY A 58 -1.85 14.02 -16.44
C GLY A 58 -2.44 14.45 -15.10
N GLY A 59 -2.07 13.74 -14.03
CA GLY A 59 -2.56 13.98 -12.68
C GLY A 59 -3.99 13.53 -12.39
N LYS A 60 -4.76 13.06 -13.38
CA LYS A 60 -6.15 12.60 -13.16
C LYS A 60 -6.25 11.33 -12.33
N LYS A 61 -5.22 10.48 -12.37
CA LYS A 61 -5.12 9.28 -11.55
C LYS A 61 -3.89 9.37 -10.66
N LYS A 62 -4.03 8.90 -9.42
CA LYS A 62 -2.97 8.88 -8.41
C LYS A 62 -3.16 7.66 -7.50
N VAL A 63 -2.14 7.26 -6.76
CA VAL A 63 -2.29 6.24 -5.72
C VAL A 63 -2.15 6.90 -4.36
N ALA A 64 -3.03 6.54 -3.43
CA ALA A 64 -2.88 6.84 -2.01
C ALA A 64 -2.13 5.68 -1.35
N TRP A 65 -0.81 5.82 -1.25
CA TRP A 65 0.04 4.78 -0.66
C TRP A 65 -0.20 4.68 0.86
N TYR A 66 -0.55 3.49 1.33
CA TYR A 66 -0.79 3.18 2.74
C TYR A 66 0.34 2.29 3.27
N GLU A 67 1.23 2.83 4.10
CA GLU A 67 2.29 2.02 4.69
C GLU A 67 1.72 1.07 5.75
N VAL A 68 1.98 -0.22 5.58
CA VAL A 68 1.67 -1.28 6.52
C VAL A 68 2.92 -2.13 6.75
N TYR A 69 2.94 -2.88 7.86
CA TYR A 69 4.22 -3.37 8.40
C TYR A 69 4.27 -4.90 8.45
N ALA A 70 5.40 -5.46 8.03
CA ALA A 70 5.78 -6.84 8.31
C ALA A 70 7.31 -6.93 8.39
N GLY A 71 7.82 -7.96 9.07
CA GLY A 71 9.25 -8.19 9.19
C GLY A 71 9.91 -7.42 10.34
N GLN A 72 11.22 -7.18 10.24
CA GLN A 72 12.01 -6.54 11.28
C GLN A 72 11.49 -5.15 11.61
N LYS A 73 11.15 -4.36 10.59
CA LYS A 73 10.56 -3.03 10.79
C LYS A 73 9.27 -3.09 11.62
N ALA A 74 8.44 -4.11 11.42
CA ALA A 74 7.22 -4.28 12.21
C ALA A 74 7.52 -4.66 13.66
N TYR A 75 8.48 -5.55 13.87
CA TYR A 75 8.87 -5.97 15.21
C TYR A 75 9.46 -4.81 16.02
N ASP A 76 10.29 -3.98 15.39
CA ASP A 76 10.92 -2.83 16.05
C ASP A 76 9.90 -1.76 16.48
N GLU A 77 8.83 -1.55 15.70
CA GLU A 77 7.82 -0.50 15.94
C GLU A 77 6.62 -0.98 16.77
N PHE A 78 6.22 -2.25 16.61
CA PHE A 78 4.96 -2.80 17.16
C PHE A 78 5.15 -4.04 18.04
N GLU A 79 6.39 -4.49 18.26
CA GLU A 79 6.71 -5.75 18.94
C GLU A 79 6.02 -6.98 18.33
N SER A 80 5.69 -6.89 17.03
CA SER A 80 5.02 -7.95 16.26
C SER A 80 5.61 -8.05 14.86
N TRP A 81 5.98 -9.26 14.44
CA TRP A 81 6.51 -9.53 13.09
C TRP A 81 5.48 -9.32 11.99
N LEU A 82 4.20 -9.48 12.31
CA LEU A 82 3.08 -9.28 11.40
C LEU A 82 1.87 -8.83 12.20
N PRO A 83 1.67 -7.51 12.39
CA PRO A 83 0.47 -6.97 13.01
C PRO A 83 -0.79 -7.45 12.28
N ASP A 84 -1.84 -7.82 13.02
CA ASP A 84 -3.12 -8.24 12.43
C ASP A 84 -3.71 -7.16 11.52
N GLN A 85 -3.51 -5.89 11.89
CA GLN A 85 -3.90 -4.72 11.11
C GLN A 85 -3.27 -4.71 9.69
N THR A 86 -2.07 -5.26 9.50
CA THR A 86 -1.47 -5.42 8.17
C THR A 86 -2.30 -6.40 7.34
N VAL A 87 -2.65 -7.55 7.93
CA VAL A 87 -3.44 -8.56 7.23
C VAL A 87 -4.85 -8.06 6.90
N GLU A 88 -5.47 -7.33 7.82
CA GLU A 88 -6.76 -6.65 7.61
C GLU A 88 -6.66 -5.63 6.48
N ALA A 89 -5.63 -4.78 6.46
CA ALA A 89 -5.43 -3.83 5.37
C ALA A 89 -5.35 -4.52 3.99
N PHE A 90 -4.57 -5.60 3.85
CA PHE A 90 -4.50 -6.32 2.58
C PHE A 90 -5.85 -6.97 2.19
N ARG A 91 -6.67 -7.38 3.15
CA ARG A 91 -8.04 -7.89 2.89
C ARG A 91 -8.97 -6.77 2.45
N ASP A 92 -8.95 -5.64 3.12
CA ASP A 92 -9.88 -4.54 2.90
C ASP A 92 -9.58 -3.76 1.62
N TYR A 93 -8.29 -3.56 1.31
CA TYR A 93 -7.86 -2.79 0.15
C TYR A 93 -7.56 -3.65 -1.08
N LEU A 94 -7.66 -4.98 -0.97
CA LEU A 94 -7.63 -6.00 -2.03
C LEU A 94 -6.31 -6.17 -2.81
N VAL A 95 -5.60 -5.07 -3.08
CA VAL A 95 -4.33 -5.04 -3.82
C VAL A 95 -3.31 -4.33 -2.97
N GLY A 96 -2.17 -4.98 -2.74
CA GLY A 96 -1.02 -4.35 -2.11
C GLY A 96 0.29 -4.87 -2.67
N ILE A 97 1.38 -4.22 -2.29
CA ILE A 97 2.75 -4.51 -2.77
C ILE A 97 3.70 -4.70 -1.59
N LYS A 98 4.70 -5.58 -1.72
CA LYS A 98 5.73 -5.74 -0.69
C LYS A 98 7.14 -5.67 -1.28
N GLY A 99 8.03 -4.97 -0.59
CA GLY A 99 9.48 -5.20 -0.70
C GLY A 99 9.86 -6.55 -0.09
N PRO A 100 11.05 -7.09 -0.41
CA PRO A 100 11.56 -8.35 0.15
C PRO A 100 11.50 -8.39 1.67
#